data_AF-A0A571BF87-F1
#
_entry.id   AF-A0A571BF87-F1
#
_cell.length_a   1.000
_cell.length_b   1.000
_cell.length_c   1.000
_cell.angle_alpha   90.00
_cell.angle_beta   90.00
_cell.angle_gamma   90.00
#
_symmetry.space_group_name_H-M   'P 1'
#
loop_
_entity.id
_entity.type
_entity.pdbx_description
1 polymer ?
#
loop_
_entity_poly.entity_id
_entity_poly.type
_entity_poly.pdbx_seq_one_letter_code
_entity_poly.pdbx_strand_id
1 'polypeptide(L)'
;MESSKLTKKRAGRKRQRSRSPALPKRNIVGCRIFHKWKEGDESITQWNGTVLDQVPVNPSLYLVKYDGIDSVHALELYKDKRVLSLKVIAKRVVSSGVTDSSFVDAIVGKEVNHLFE
;
A
#
# COMPACT_ATOMS: atom_id res chain seq x y z
N MET A 1 -67.64 -14.97 33.56
CA MET A 1 -66.87 -13.74 33.78
C MET A 1 -65.62 -13.80 32.93
N GLU A 2 -65.44 -12.73 32.18
CA GLU A 2 -64.49 -12.49 31.12
C GLU A 2 -63.11 -12.08 31.65
N SER A 3 -62.04 -12.51 30.98
CA SER A 3 -60.90 -11.62 30.68
C SER A 3 -59.86 -12.31 29.82
N SER A 4 -59.91 -11.96 28.54
CA SER A 4 -58.85 -12.07 27.54
C SER A 4 -57.66 -11.16 27.91
N LYS A 5 -56.42 -11.67 27.90
CA LYS A 5 -55.21 -10.81 27.88
C LYS A 5 -54.08 -11.40 27.02
N LEU A 6 -54.13 -10.97 25.75
CA LEU A 6 -53.06 -10.39 24.94
C LEU A 6 -51.67 -11.07 24.91
N THR A 7 -51.35 -11.53 23.70
CA THR A 7 -50.05 -12.03 23.24
C THR A 7 -48.98 -10.93 23.25
N LYS A 8 -47.88 -11.14 23.99
CA LYS A 8 -46.70 -10.27 23.91
C LYS A 8 -45.66 -10.89 22.98
N LYS A 9 -45.74 -10.59 21.68
CA LYS A 9 -44.68 -10.89 20.70
C LYS A 9 -43.38 -10.23 21.17
N ARG A 10 -42.38 -11.02 21.53
CA ARG A 10 -41.02 -10.54 21.77
C ARG A 10 -40.42 -10.16 20.41
N ALA A 11 -40.23 -8.85 20.20
CA ALA A 11 -39.54 -8.34 19.03
C ALA A 11 -38.12 -8.93 18.99
N GLY A 12 -37.83 -9.71 17.95
CA GLY A 12 -36.52 -10.26 17.69
C GLY A 12 -35.51 -9.11 17.59
N ARG A 13 -34.59 -9.07 18.54
CA ARG A 13 -33.46 -8.13 18.55
C ARG A 13 -32.60 -8.51 17.34
N LYS A 14 -32.84 -7.84 16.21
CA LYS A 14 -32.08 -7.96 14.97
C LYS A 14 -30.64 -7.67 15.36
N ARG A 15 -29.82 -8.71 15.55
CA ARG A 15 -28.37 -8.56 15.72
C ARG A 15 -27.94 -7.81 14.48
N GLN A 16 -27.65 -6.51 14.61
CA GLN A 16 -26.83 -5.82 13.63
C GLN A 16 -25.62 -6.74 13.48
N ARG A 17 -25.48 -7.35 12.30
CA ARG A 17 -24.21 -7.93 11.88
C ARG A 17 -23.22 -6.80 12.15
N SER A 18 -22.43 -6.95 13.21
CA SER A 18 -21.24 -6.15 13.41
C SER A 18 -20.50 -6.30 12.09
N ARG A 19 -20.51 -5.25 11.27
CA ARG A 19 -19.57 -5.18 10.17
C ARG A 19 -18.23 -5.39 10.86
N SER A 20 -17.61 -6.54 10.59
CA SER A 20 -16.27 -6.80 11.07
C SER A 20 -15.46 -5.54 10.77
N PRO A 21 -14.69 -4.99 11.74
CA PRO A 21 -13.80 -3.89 11.45
C PRO A 21 -13.06 -4.26 10.17
N ALA A 22 -13.17 -3.41 9.14
CA ALA A 22 -12.41 -3.64 7.92
C ALA A 22 -10.97 -3.89 8.38
N LEU A 23 -10.44 -5.09 8.08
CA LEU A 23 -9.10 -5.48 8.48
C LEU A 23 -8.17 -4.30 8.19
N PRO A 24 -7.34 -3.85 9.15
CA PRO A 24 -6.44 -2.75 8.91
C PRO A 24 -5.70 -3.04 7.61
N LYS A 25 -5.72 -2.09 6.67
CA LYS A 25 -5.00 -2.21 5.40
C LYS A 25 -3.60 -2.72 5.75
N ARG A 26 -3.24 -3.90 5.26
CA ARG A 26 -1.94 -4.51 5.57
C ARG A 26 -0.87 -3.48 5.23
N ASN A 27 0.05 -3.22 6.16
CA ASN A 27 1.21 -2.39 5.87
C ASN A 27 2.01 -3.06 4.74
N ILE A 28 2.14 -2.37 3.61
CA ILE A 28 2.86 -2.86 2.44
C ILE A 28 4.26 -2.24 2.31
N VAL A 29 4.66 -1.35 3.22
CA VAL A 29 6.02 -0.79 3.26
C VAL A 29 7.03 -1.93 3.43
N GLY A 30 8.11 -1.90 2.64
CA GLY A 30 9.12 -2.95 2.56
C GLY A 30 8.72 -4.19 1.76
N CYS A 31 7.49 -4.27 1.26
CA CYS A 31 7.02 -5.38 0.44
C CYS A 31 7.38 -5.19 -1.05
N ARG A 32 7.54 -6.32 -1.73
CA ARG A 32 7.51 -6.39 -3.19
C ARG A 32 6.07 -6.38 -3.67
N ILE A 33 5.80 -5.54 -4.65
CA ILE A 33 4.49 -5.40 -5.27
C ILE A 33 4.56 -5.66 -6.76
N PHE A 34 3.43 -6.10 -7.29
CA PHE A 34 3.13 -6.16 -8.71
C PHE A 34 1.84 -5.40 -8.95
N HIS A 35 1.77 -4.61 -10.02
CA HIS A 35 0.50 -4.10 -10.53
C HIS A 35 0.56 -3.92 -12.05
N LYS A 36 -0.61 -3.69 -12.62
CA LYS A 36 -0.79 -3.23 -13.99
C LYS A 36 -0.94 -1.71 -13.98
N TRP A 37 -0.51 -1.05 -15.05
CA TRP A 37 -0.66 0.38 -15.26
C TRP A 37 -1.37 0.64 -16.57
N LYS A 38 -2.35 1.56 -16.58
CA LYS A 38 -3.01 2.01 -17.79
C LYS A 38 -3.11 3.53 -17.79
N GLU A 39 -2.36 4.18 -18.67
CA GLU A 39 -2.47 5.62 -18.91
C GLU A 39 -3.48 5.85 -20.04
N GLY A 40 -4.61 6.52 -19.76
CA GLY A 40 -5.65 6.77 -20.76
C GLY A 40 -6.10 5.52 -21.54
N ASP A 41 -5.98 5.61 -22.87
CA ASP A 41 -6.32 4.53 -23.81
C ASP A 41 -5.09 3.71 -24.26
N GLU A 42 -3.93 3.93 -23.64
CA GLU A 42 -2.72 3.17 -23.94
C GLU A 42 -2.84 1.70 -23.51
N SER A 43 -1.94 0.89 -24.06
CA SER A 43 -1.81 -0.51 -23.68
C SER A 43 -1.44 -0.65 -22.20
N ILE A 44 -1.95 -1.71 -21.58
CA ILE A 44 -1.66 -1.99 -20.18
C ILE A 44 -0.23 -2.50 -20.03
N THR A 45 0.56 -1.81 -19.21
CA THR A 45 1.93 -2.22 -18.85
C THR A 45 1.95 -2.92 -17.48
N GLN A 46 2.97 -3.73 -17.23
CA GLN A 46 3.14 -4.49 -15.99
C GLN A 46 4.35 -3.98 -15.22
N TRP A 47 4.17 -3.77 -13.92
CA TRP A 47 5.15 -3.11 -13.07
C TRP A 47 5.42 -3.93 -11.82
N ASN A 48 6.70 -4.19 -11.56
CA ASN A 48 7.21 -4.78 -10.33
C ASN A 48 8.06 -3.76 -9.60
N GLY A 49 7.91 -3.70 -8.28
CA GLY A 49 8.66 -2.75 -7.48
C GLY A 49 8.64 -3.06 -6.00
N THR A 50 9.35 -2.24 -5.25
CA THR A 50 9.42 -2.29 -3.78
C THR A 50 8.82 -1.01 -3.23
N VAL A 51 7.89 -1.14 -2.28
CA VAL A 51 7.36 0.01 -1.54
C VAL A 51 8.41 0.42 -0.52
N LEU A 52 8.97 1.60 -0.68
CA LEU A 52 10.03 2.13 0.19
C LEU A 52 9.45 2.74 1.46
N ASP A 53 8.41 3.55 1.31
CA ASP A 53 7.81 4.27 2.43
C ASP A 53 6.37 4.70 2.14
N GLN A 54 5.66 5.11 3.19
CA GLN A 54 4.34 5.74 3.14
C GLN A 54 4.43 7.15 3.71
N VAL A 55 4.01 8.14 2.93
CA VAL A 55 4.20 9.55 3.29
C VAL A 55 3.36 9.90 4.53
N PRO A 56 3.96 10.38 5.65
CA PRO A 56 3.22 10.59 6.89
C PRO A 56 2.11 11.64 6.79
N VAL A 57 2.35 12.71 6.03
CA VAL A 57 1.37 13.79 5.82
C VAL A 57 0.26 13.43 4.83
N ASN A 58 0.45 12.39 4.01
CA ASN A 58 -0.59 11.82 3.15
C ASN A 58 -0.47 10.28 3.14
N PRO A 59 -1.16 9.58 4.05
CA PRO A 59 -1.12 8.12 4.13
C PRO A 59 -1.69 7.39 2.91
N SER A 60 -2.25 8.11 1.93
CA SER A 60 -2.65 7.47 0.65
C SER A 60 -1.47 7.32 -0.30
N LEU A 61 -0.42 8.11 -0.14
CA LEU A 61 0.72 8.23 -1.03
C LEU A 61 1.87 7.32 -0.58
N TYR A 62 2.37 6.50 -1.50
CA TYR A 62 3.48 5.58 -1.28
C TYR A 62 4.65 5.93 -2.18
N LEU A 63 5.86 5.79 -1.65
CA LEU A 63 7.10 5.86 -2.43
C LEU A 63 7.47 4.45 -2.92
N VAL A 64 7.67 4.30 -4.22
CA VAL A 64 7.92 3.01 -4.87
C VAL A 64 9.16 3.11 -5.75
N LYS A 65 10.08 2.14 -5.59
CA LYS A 65 11.18 1.91 -6.54
C LYS A 65 10.79 0.76 -7.46
N TYR A 66 10.66 1.04 -8.75
CA TYR A 66 10.40 0.00 -9.75
C TYR A 66 11.70 -0.67 -10.20
N ASP A 67 11.57 -1.91 -10.66
CA ASP A 67 12.69 -2.66 -11.22
C ASP A 67 13.16 -2.04 -12.53
N GLY A 68 14.47 -1.99 -12.75
CA GLY A 68 15.06 -1.48 -13.99
C GLY A 68 14.97 0.04 -14.21
N ILE A 69 14.46 0.80 -13.23
CA ILE A 69 14.37 2.27 -13.31
C ILE A 69 14.91 2.88 -12.02
N ASP A 70 15.87 3.80 -12.12
CA ASP A 70 16.56 4.36 -10.95
C ASP A 70 15.75 5.35 -10.13
N SER A 71 14.74 5.98 -10.73
CA SER A 71 13.89 6.96 -10.05
C SER A 71 12.89 6.34 -9.06
N VAL A 72 12.60 7.10 -8.00
CA VAL A 72 11.53 6.80 -7.03
C VAL A 72 10.24 7.48 -7.48
N HIS A 73 9.13 6.74 -7.43
CA HIS A 73 7.82 7.23 -7.85
C HIS A 73 6.88 7.33 -6.66
N ALA A 74 6.10 8.41 -6.62
CA ALA A 74 5.08 8.62 -5.60
C ALA A 74 3.69 8.31 -6.18
N LEU A 75 2.97 7.33 -5.65
CA LEU A 75 1.64 6.93 -6.14
C LEU A 75 0.65 6.69 -5.02
N GLU A 76 -0.60 7.11 -5.24
CA GLU A 76 -1.71 6.70 -4.38
C GLU A 76 -2.20 5.31 -4.76
N LEU A 77 -1.41 4.27 -4.47
CA LEU A 77 -1.59 2.89 -4.96
C LEU A 77 -3.00 2.29 -4.84
N TYR A 78 -3.80 2.74 -3.86
CA TYR A 78 -5.17 2.26 -3.63
C TYR A 78 -6.28 3.19 -4.16
N LYS A 79 -5.93 4.37 -4.66
CA LYS A 79 -6.88 5.40 -5.14
C LYS A 79 -6.68 5.74 -6.61
N ASP A 80 -5.46 5.64 -7.11
CA ASP A 80 -5.14 5.92 -8.50
C ASP A 80 -5.81 4.88 -9.41
N LYS A 81 -6.68 5.35 -10.30
CA LYS A 81 -7.46 4.51 -11.22
C LYS A 81 -6.59 3.84 -12.29
N ARG A 82 -5.40 4.38 -12.54
CA ARG A 82 -4.41 3.82 -13.49
C ARG A 82 -3.73 2.59 -12.92
N VAL A 83 -3.67 2.46 -11.59
CA VAL A 83 -3.15 1.29 -10.89
C VAL A 83 -4.21 0.19 -10.88
N LEU A 84 -3.94 -0.90 -11.59
CA LEU A 84 -4.84 -2.03 -11.73
C LEU A 84 -4.22 -3.28 -11.13
N SER A 85 -5.04 -4.16 -10.56
CA SER A 85 -4.60 -5.50 -10.11
C SER A 85 -3.39 -5.48 -9.15
N LEU A 86 -3.31 -4.51 -8.23
CA LEU A 86 -2.25 -4.43 -7.23
C LEU A 86 -2.19 -5.71 -6.37
N LYS A 87 -1.00 -6.29 -6.26
CA LYS A 87 -0.70 -7.49 -5.48
C LYS A 87 0.60 -7.31 -4.71
N VAL A 88 0.64 -7.83 -3.49
CA VAL A 88 1.88 -8.03 -2.74
C VAL A 88 2.43 -9.40 -3.12
N ILE A 89 3.62 -9.44 -3.72
CA ILE A 89 4.24 -10.67 -4.23
C ILE A 89 5.34 -11.22 -3.29
N ALA A 90 5.94 -10.38 -2.45
CA ALA A 90 6.80 -10.82 -1.35
C ALA A 90 6.75 -9.83 -0.18
N LYS A 91 6.84 -10.33 1.06
CA LYS A 91 6.63 -9.50 2.27
C LYS A 91 7.85 -8.69 2.72
N ARG A 92 9.06 -9.04 2.28
CA ARG A 92 10.27 -8.36 2.74
C ARG A 92 11.36 -8.47 1.69
N VAL A 93 11.88 -7.33 1.25
CA VAL A 93 13.17 -7.28 0.56
C VAL A 93 14.26 -7.34 1.62
N VAL A 94 15.17 -8.30 1.48
CA VAL A 94 16.34 -8.40 2.35
C VAL A 94 17.30 -7.31 1.93
N SER A 95 17.64 -6.41 2.84
CA SER A 95 18.77 -5.50 2.65
C SER A 95 20.04 -6.33 2.70
N SER A 96 20.82 -6.33 1.62
CA SER A 96 22.24 -6.61 1.72
C SER A 96 22.84 -5.44 2.52
N GLY A 97 23.35 -5.72 3.72
CA GLY A 97 23.82 -4.67 4.63
C GLY A 97 24.79 -3.69 3.98
N VAL A 98 24.92 -2.51 4.59
CA VAL A 98 25.86 -1.49 4.15
C VAL A 98 27.28 -1.92 4.52
N THR A 99 28.19 -1.92 3.54
CA THR A 99 29.59 -2.34 3.71
C THR A 99 30.45 -1.34 4.48
N ASP A 100 30.18 -0.03 4.33
CA ASP A 100 30.90 1.04 5.04
C ASP A 100 29.92 2.12 5.50
N SER A 101 29.51 2.04 6.77
CA SER A 101 28.60 3.03 7.37
C SER A 101 29.25 4.42 7.46
N SER A 102 30.57 4.48 7.64
CA SER A 102 31.28 5.76 7.77
C SER A 102 31.30 6.52 6.45
N PHE A 103 31.37 5.81 5.33
CA PHE A 103 31.23 6.40 3.99
C PHE A 103 29.82 6.93 3.74
N VAL A 104 28.77 6.20 4.12
CA VAL A 104 27.38 6.66 3.98
C VAL A 104 27.18 8.01 4.68
N ASP A 105 27.64 8.12 5.93
CA ASP A 105 27.53 9.37 6.68
C ASP A 105 28.35 10.50 6.05
N ALA A 106 29.48 10.19 5.42
CA ALA A 106 30.34 11.17 4.78
C ALA A 106 29.72 11.78 3.50
N ILE A 107 28.91 11.03 2.76
CA ILE A 107 28.33 11.47 1.47
C ILE A 107 26.98 12.17 1.59
N VAL A 108 26.22 11.93 2.66
CA VAL A 108 24.88 12.52 2.83
C VAL A 108 24.99 14.04 2.95
N GLY A 109 24.27 14.75 2.08
CA GLY A 109 24.26 16.23 2.05
C GLY A 109 25.51 16.86 1.43
N LYS A 110 26.35 16.10 0.74
CA LYS A 110 27.50 16.63 -0.02
C LYS A 110 27.16 16.88 -1.48
N GLU A 111 27.86 17.84 -2.08
CA GLU A 111 27.91 17.98 -3.53
C GLU A 111 28.68 16.79 -4.13
N VAL A 112 28.15 16.23 -5.22
CA VAL A 112 28.73 15.07 -5.90
C VAL A 112 28.70 15.27 -7.41
N ASN A 113 29.72 14.77 -8.10
CA ASN A 113 29.73 14.62 -9.55
C ASN A 113 29.43 13.15 -9.87
N HIS A 114 28.23 12.87 -10.37
CA HIS A 114 27.85 11.53 -10.82
C HIS A 114 28.08 11.41 -12.32
N LEU A 115 29.04 10.55 -12.70
CA LEU A 115 29.37 10.30 -14.09
C LEU A 115 28.39 9.28 -14.67
N PHE A 116 27.87 9.56 -15.86
CA PHE A 116 27.07 8.65 -16.65
C PHE A 116 27.87 8.29 -17.91
N GLU A 117 27.72 7.06 -18.38
CA GLU A 117 28.28 6.60 -19.67
C GLU A 117 27.46 7.10 -20.86
#